data_AF-A0A6A4VK81-F1
#
_entry.id   AF-A0A6A4VK81-F1
#
_cell.length_a   1.000
_cell.length_b   1.000
_cell.length_c   1.000
_cell.angle_alpha   90.00
_cell.angle_beta   90.00
_cell.angle_gamma   90.00
#
_symmetry.space_group_name_H-M   'P 1'
#
loop_
_entity.id
_entity.type
_entity.pdbx_description
1 polymer ?
#
loop_
_entity_poly.entity_id
_entity_poly.type
_entity_poly.pdbx_seq_one_letter_code
_entity_poly.pdbx_strand_id
1 'polypeptide(L)'
;MSTRRQCRVFIHFPVPLPPDDKPFDLDQSSQHTVLSGTTVLQTKASEHPLAVVIRTGFDTQKGALVRSVLFPKPVDFQFYADFTKYVLGCLVLGIVAACYSAYAWTVNNAPVATVVLFSLDMITFVVPAMLPINLSALYAFSRRRLRRSGIYCLCSKYILLCGGLDVFCFDKVGPRLHGAQLVIDVLFLT
;
A
#
# COMPACT_ATOMS: atom_id res chain seq x y z
N MET A 1 37.06 -6.70 -7.77
CA MET A 1 36.43 -5.66 -8.64
C MET A 1 35.41 -4.90 -7.80
N SER A 2 35.83 -3.94 -6.98
CA SER A 2 36.01 -2.52 -7.34
C SER A 2 34.77 -1.91 -8.00
N THR A 3 33.89 -1.30 -7.19
CA THR A 3 33.18 -0.10 -7.61
C THR A 3 32.96 0.79 -6.39
N ARG A 4 34.00 1.57 -6.06
CA ARG A 4 33.89 2.72 -5.18
C ARG A 4 32.94 3.72 -5.84
N ARG A 5 31.73 3.91 -5.31
CA ARG A 5 30.93 5.10 -5.58
C ARG A 5 31.15 6.07 -4.42
N GLN A 6 32.19 6.88 -4.56
CA GLN A 6 32.31 8.14 -3.83
C GLN A 6 31.21 9.06 -4.33
N CYS A 7 30.22 9.34 -3.47
CA CYS A 7 29.53 10.61 -3.56
C CYS A 7 30.40 11.65 -2.81
N ARG A 8 30.31 12.92 -3.18
CA ARG A 8 30.96 14.10 -2.56
C ARG A 8 29.88 15.17 -2.43
N VAL A 9 29.56 15.67 -1.24
CA VAL A 9 28.46 16.65 -0.98
C VAL A 9 28.65 17.59 0.27
N PHE A 10 29.64 18.48 0.42
CA PHE A 10 29.85 19.51 1.52
C PHE A 10 28.77 19.83 2.60
N ILE A 11 29.00 19.50 3.91
CA ILE A 11 28.27 19.85 5.18
C ILE A 11 29.13 19.47 6.42
N HIS A 12 29.01 20.28 7.47
CA HIS A 12 29.71 20.40 8.75
C HIS A 12 29.55 19.19 9.72
N PHE A 13 30.56 18.96 10.55
CA PHE A 13 30.81 17.76 11.38
C PHE A 13 29.75 17.50 12.46
N PRO A 14 29.38 16.23 12.71
CA PRO A 14 28.87 15.86 14.02
C PRO A 14 30.00 16.13 15.03
N VAL A 15 29.68 16.86 16.09
CA VAL A 15 30.61 17.19 17.18
C VAL A 15 31.23 15.88 17.71
N PRO A 16 32.49 15.82 18.15
CA PRO A 16 33.00 14.64 18.85
C PRO A 16 32.11 14.33 20.06
N LEU A 17 31.86 13.05 20.34
CA LEU A 17 31.14 12.66 21.55
C LEU A 17 31.85 13.22 22.78
N PRO A 18 31.15 13.92 23.69
CA PRO A 18 31.76 14.34 24.95
C PRO A 18 32.24 13.10 25.72
N PRO A 19 33.36 13.19 26.46
CA PRO A 19 33.87 12.10 27.30
C PRO A 19 33.01 11.96 28.56
N ASP A 20 31.74 11.57 28.38
CA ASP A 20 30.76 11.34 29.43
C ASP A 20 30.53 9.83 29.57
N ASP A 21 30.57 9.28 30.78
CA ASP A 21 30.46 7.83 31.07
C ASP A 21 29.03 7.26 30.87
N LYS A 22 28.15 8.03 30.23
CA LYS A 22 26.77 7.64 30.00
C LYS A 22 26.67 6.66 28.83
N PRO A 23 25.81 5.64 28.91
CA PRO A 23 25.57 4.75 27.77
C PRO A 23 25.08 5.56 26.58
N PHE A 24 25.66 5.28 25.41
CA PHE A 24 25.32 5.97 24.17
C PHE A 24 23.86 5.71 23.78
N ASP A 25 23.06 6.76 23.72
CA ASP A 25 21.66 6.72 23.30
C ASP A 25 21.48 7.44 21.96
N LEU A 26 20.91 6.75 20.97
CA LEU A 26 20.73 7.22 19.59
C LEU A 26 19.80 8.43 19.50
N ASP A 27 18.79 8.51 20.37
CA ASP A 27 17.76 9.55 20.29
C ASP A 27 18.26 10.89 20.88
N GLN A 28 19.08 10.84 21.93
CA GLN A 28 19.68 12.04 22.53
C GLN A 28 20.92 12.54 21.77
N SER A 29 21.62 11.66 21.04
CA SER A 29 22.91 11.96 20.38
C SER A 29 22.84 11.96 18.85
N SER A 30 21.69 12.37 18.29
CA SER A 30 21.49 12.46 16.83
C SER A 30 22.52 13.36 16.14
N GLN A 31 23.00 14.41 16.81
CA GLN A 31 24.07 15.30 16.33
C GLN A 31 25.44 14.63 16.24
N HIS A 32 25.63 13.47 16.86
CA HIS A 32 26.88 12.71 16.88
C HIS A 32 26.85 11.48 15.96
N THR A 33 25.72 11.22 15.27
CA THR A 33 25.48 9.99 14.51
C THR A 33 25.46 10.27 13.00
N VAL A 34 26.16 9.43 12.23
CA VAL A 34 26.15 9.50 10.75
C VAL A 34 25.17 8.48 10.17
N LEU A 35 24.32 8.92 9.24
CA LEU A 35 23.27 8.09 8.63
C LEU A 35 23.74 7.40 7.34
N SER A 36 23.26 6.18 7.11
CA SER A 36 23.51 5.42 5.88
C SER A 36 22.96 6.13 4.65
N GLY A 37 23.81 6.35 3.63
CA GLY A 37 23.45 7.06 2.40
C GLY A 37 23.74 8.56 2.42
N THR A 38 24.24 9.09 3.55
CA THR A 38 24.86 10.42 3.60
C THR A 38 26.32 10.33 3.16
N THR A 39 26.86 11.45 2.70
CA THR A 39 28.27 11.55 2.31
C THR A 39 28.95 12.49 3.29
N VAL A 40 30.22 12.23 3.64
CA VAL A 40 31.07 13.10 4.49
C VAL A 40 32.00 13.95 3.63
N LEU A 41 32.23 15.20 4.02
CA LEU A 41 32.30 16.25 3.03
C LEU A 41 33.44 17.22 3.23
N GLN A 42 33.55 17.69 4.46
CA GLN A 42 34.80 18.21 5.02
C GLN A 42 35.22 17.27 6.13
N THR A 43 36.37 17.42 6.77
CA THR A 43 36.65 16.93 8.13
C THR A 43 37.51 17.93 8.88
N LYS A 44 37.22 18.15 10.18
CA LYS A 44 38.00 19.07 11.03
C LYS A 44 39.39 18.49 11.34
N ALA A 45 39.56 17.17 11.24
CA ALA A 45 40.83 16.49 11.43
C ALA A 45 41.52 16.24 10.07
N SER A 46 42.84 16.43 10.04
CA SER A 46 43.69 16.20 8.86
C SER A 46 43.89 14.70 8.54
N GLU A 47 43.40 13.81 9.40
CA GLU A 47 43.49 12.36 9.26
C GLU A 47 42.11 11.70 9.24
N HIS A 48 42.04 10.49 8.68
CA HIS A 48 40.82 9.73 8.49
C HIS A 48 40.03 9.57 9.82
N PRO A 49 38.83 10.14 9.96
CA PRO A 49 38.07 10.05 11.19
C PRO A 49 37.61 8.59 11.42
N LEU A 50 37.96 8.04 12.58
CA LEU A 50 37.47 6.74 13.04
C LEU A 50 36.05 6.88 13.59
N ALA A 51 35.18 5.94 13.23
CA ALA A 51 33.80 5.88 13.71
C ALA A 51 33.42 4.43 14.02
N VAL A 52 32.51 4.24 14.97
CA VAL A 52 31.95 2.93 15.33
C VAL A 52 30.64 2.73 14.58
N VAL A 53 30.47 1.56 13.96
CA VAL A 53 29.24 1.19 13.27
C VAL A 53 28.24 0.63 14.27
N ILE A 54 27.09 1.29 14.41
CA ILE A 54 26.05 0.91 15.37
C ILE A 54 25.03 -0.05 14.72
N ARG A 55 24.57 0.26 13.50
CA ARG A 55 23.58 -0.53 12.75
C ARG A 55 24.03 -0.75 11.31
N THR A 56 23.70 -1.90 10.73
CA THR A 56 24.04 -2.26 9.34
C THR A 56 22.81 -2.80 8.58
N GLY A 57 22.86 -2.79 7.25
CA GLY A 57 21.81 -3.35 6.40
C GLY A 57 20.43 -2.71 6.58
N PHE A 58 19.39 -3.54 6.65
CA PHE A 58 17.99 -3.12 6.79
C PHE A 58 17.62 -2.53 8.15
N ASP A 59 18.50 -2.67 9.15
CA ASP A 59 18.31 -2.11 10.50
C ASP A 59 18.75 -0.62 10.59
N THR A 60 19.40 -0.11 9.54
CA THR A 60 19.68 1.33 9.40
C THR A 60 18.42 2.11 9.07
N GLN A 61 18.36 3.41 9.40
CA GLN A 61 17.20 4.27 9.09
C GLN A 61 16.80 4.22 7.60
N LYS A 62 17.79 4.29 6.69
CA LYS A 62 17.56 4.14 5.24
C LYS A 62 17.05 2.75 4.86
N GLY A 63 17.62 1.72 5.47
CA GLY A 63 17.19 0.33 5.26
C GLY A 63 15.75 0.08 5.71
N ALA A 64 15.35 0.65 6.84
CA ALA A 64 13.99 0.60 7.36
C ALA A 64 13.00 1.31 6.43
N LEU A 65 13.37 2.46 5.87
CA LEU A 65 12.56 3.15 4.86
C LEU A 65 12.38 2.30 3.60
N VAL A 66 13.46 1.75 3.04
CA VAL A 66 13.37 0.86 1.86
C VAL A 66 12.49 -0.36 2.14
N ARG A 67 12.63 -0.95 3.34
CA ARG A 67 11.78 -2.08 3.76
C ARG A 67 10.30 -1.70 3.81
N SER A 68 9.97 -0.50 4.30
CA SER A 68 8.58 -0.02 4.36
C SER A 68 7.97 0.24 2.98
N VAL A 69 8.79 0.61 1.99
CA VAL A 69 8.36 0.78 0.59
C VAL A 69 8.19 -0.57 -0.11
N LEU A 70 9.09 -1.53 0.17
CA LEU A 70 9.06 -2.86 -0.47
C LEU A 70 7.94 -3.75 0.10
N PHE A 71 7.67 -3.62 1.40
CA PHE A 71 6.60 -4.32 2.10
C PHE A 71 5.64 -3.29 2.69
N PRO A 72 4.83 -2.62 1.84
CA PRO A 72 3.80 -1.74 2.35
C PRO A 72 2.88 -2.56 3.24
N LYS A 73 2.46 -1.96 4.37
CA LYS A 73 1.45 -2.60 5.22
C LYS A 73 0.20 -2.86 4.37
N PRO A 74 -0.43 -4.04 4.50
CA PRO A 74 -1.67 -4.30 3.79
C PRO A 74 -2.67 -3.23 4.18
N VAL A 75 -3.25 -2.66 3.15
CA VAL A 75 -4.14 -1.53 3.23
C VAL A 75 -5.47 -1.99 3.80
N ASP A 76 -5.93 -1.30 4.85
CA ASP A 76 -6.80 -1.90 5.83
C ASP A 76 -8.13 -2.41 5.27
N PHE A 77 -8.59 -3.44 5.96
CA PHE A 77 -9.68 -4.35 5.71
C PHE A 77 -11.06 -3.73 5.47
N GLN A 78 -11.24 -2.40 5.44
CA GLN A 78 -12.56 -1.77 5.39
C GLN A 78 -13.35 -2.19 4.14
N PHE A 79 -12.76 -2.08 2.94
CA PHE A 79 -13.42 -2.54 1.71
C PHE A 79 -13.72 -4.04 1.75
N TYR A 80 -12.79 -4.85 2.27
CA TYR A 80 -12.97 -6.30 2.34
C TYR A 80 -14.04 -6.68 3.38
N ALA A 81 -14.09 -5.99 4.51
CA ALA A 81 -15.06 -6.18 5.58
C ALA A 81 -16.46 -5.77 5.13
N ASP A 82 -16.59 -4.63 4.44
CA ASP A 82 -17.87 -4.18 3.90
C ASP A 82 -18.35 -5.07 2.74
N PHE A 83 -17.44 -5.53 1.88
CA PHE A 83 -17.74 -6.53 0.88
C PHE A 83 -18.19 -7.86 1.52
N THR A 84 -17.55 -8.27 2.61
CA THR A 84 -17.94 -9.49 3.34
C THR A 84 -19.33 -9.36 3.95
N LYS A 85 -19.67 -8.20 4.54
CA LYS A 85 -21.03 -7.93 5.05
C LYS A 85 -22.07 -7.94 3.91
N TYR A 86 -21.74 -7.37 2.76
CA TYR A 86 -22.61 -7.39 1.59
C TYR A 86 -22.87 -8.82 1.08
N VAL A 87 -21.81 -9.63 0.94
CA VAL A 87 -21.93 -11.04 0.53
C VAL A 87 -22.75 -11.84 1.54
N LEU A 88 -22.56 -11.61 2.84
CA LEU A 88 -23.36 -12.26 3.88
C LEU A 88 -24.84 -11.87 3.80
N GLY A 89 -25.15 -10.60 3.55
CA GLY A 89 -26.53 -10.12 3.33
C GLY A 89 -27.18 -10.76 2.09
N CYS A 90 -26.44 -10.82 0.98
CA CYS A 90 -26.86 -11.53 -0.23
C CYS A 90 -27.14 -13.02 0.04
N LEU A 91 -26.31 -13.70 0.83
CA LEU A 91 -26.52 -15.10 1.19
C LEU A 91 -27.86 -15.32 1.92
N VAL A 92 -28.20 -14.46 2.88
CA VAL A 92 -29.47 -14.55 3.62
C VAL A 92 -30.67 -14.36 2.67
N LEU A 93 -30.61 -13.37 1.79
CA LEU A 93 -31.64 -13.15 0.77
C LEU A 93 -31.74 -14.32 -0.21
N GLY A 94 -30.60 -14.91 -0.60
CA GLY A 94 -30.54 -16.09 -1.46
C GLY A 94 -31.21 -17.31 -0.82
N ILE A 95 -31.06 -17.51 0.49
CA ILE A 95 -31.73 -18.59 1.22
C ILE A 95 -33.25 -18.37 1.24
N VAL A 96 -33.71 -17.14 1.53
CA VAL A 96 -35.14 -16.80 1.53
C VAL A 96 -35.76 -17.03 0.13
N ALA A 97 -35.06 -16.59 -0.92
CA ALA A 97 -35.47 -16.79 -2.31
C ALA A 97 -35.50 -18.26 -2.71
N ALA A 98 -34.52 -19.05 -2.27
CA ALA A 98 -34.47 -20.49 -2.50
C ALA A 98 -35.62 -21.22 -1.78
N CYS A 99 -35.92 -20.88 -0.52
CA CYS A 99 -37.06 -21.43 0.21
C CYS A 99 -38.40 -21.11 -0.46
N TYR A 100 -38.60 -19.86 -0.89
CA TYR A 100 -39.81 -19.46 -1.61
C TYR A 100 -39.96 -20.19 -2.95
N SER A 101 -38.86 -20.29 -3.70
CA SER A 101 -38.84 -21.01 -4.98
C SER A 101 -39.14 -22.49 -4.77
N ALA A 102 -38.50 -23.15 -3.80
CA ALA A 102 -38.76 -24.55 -3.48
C ALA A 102 -40.24 -24.78 -3.12
N TYR A 103 -40.84 -23.93 -2.30
CA TYR A 103 -42.27 -23.99 -1.99
C TYR A 103 -43.13 -23.87 -3.25
N ALA A 104 -42.91 -22.86 -4.08
CA ALA A 104 -43.67 -22.66 -5.32
C ALA A 104 -43.56 -23.85 -6.29
N TRP A 105 -42.38 -24.45 -6.41
CA TRP A 105 -42.18 -25.63 -7.28
C TRP A 105 -42.79 -26.91 -6.73
N THR A 106 -42.85 -27.09 -5.40
CA THR A 106 -43.53 -28.23 -4.77
C THR A 106 -45.05 -28.19 -4.97
N VAL A 107 -45.67 -27.00 -4.91
CA VAL A 107 -47.10 -26.83 -5.19
C VAL A 107 -47.44 -27.17 -6.65
N ASN A 108 -46.50 -26.95 -7.57
CA ASN A 108 -46.67 -27.24 -9.00
C ASN A 108 -46.33 -28.69 -9.39
N ASN A 109 -46.09 -29.60 -8.43
CA ASN A 109 -45.75 -31.02 -8.67
C ASN A 109 -44.57 -31.23 -9.65
N ALA A 110 -43.56 -30.36 -9.60
CA ALA A 110 -42.39 -30.50 -10.44
C ALA A 110 -41.45 -31.62 -9.94
N PRO A 111 -40.69 -32.27 -10.85
CA PRO A 111 -39.73 -33.30 -10.47
C PRO A 111 -38.64 -32.73 -9.56
N VAL A 112 -38.29 -33.48 -8.50
CA VAL A 112 -37.35 -33.07 -7.44
C VAL A 112 -36.00 -32.59 -7.96
N ALA A 113 -35.51 -33.16 -9.07
CA ALA A 113 -34.26 -32.75 -9.71
C ALA A 113 -34.31 -31.30 -10.23
N THR A 114 -35.44 -30.90 -10.80
CA THR A 114 -35.66 -29.53 -11.29
C THR A 114 -35.75 -28.55 -10.13
N VAL A 115 -36.42 -28.91 -9.04
CA VAL A 115 -36.52 -28.07 -7.84
C VAL A 115 -35.14 -27.77 -7.27
N VAL A 116 -34.26 -28.77 -7.18
CA VAL A 116 -32.91 -28.61 -6.64
C VAL A 116 -32.03 -27.75 -7.57
N LEU A 117 -32.06 -27.99 -8.88
CA LEU A 117 -31.27 -27.21 -9.84
C LEU A 117 -31.67 -25.74 -9.87
N PHE A 118 -32.97 -25.43 -9.90
CA PHE A 118 -33.45 -24.05 -9.90
C PHE A 118 -33.21 -23.33 -8.56
N SER A 119 -33.24 -24.05 -7.44
CA SER A 119 -32.94 -23.47 -6.12
C SER A 119 -31.46 -23.12 -5.97
N LEU A 120 -30.56 -23.96 -6.48
CA LEU A 120 -29.12 -23.70 -6.52
C LEU A 120 -28.74 -22.58 -7.51
N ASP A 121 -29.45 -22.49 -8.64
CA ASP A 121 -29.27 -21.42 -9.63
C ASP A 121 -29.63 -20.04 -9.04
N MET A 122 -30.71 -19.95 -8.25
CA MET A 122 -31.10 -18.75 -7.51
C MET A 122 -30.01 -18.26 -6.54
N ILE A 123 -29.36 -19.17 -5.80
CA ILE A 123 -28.26 -18.81 -4.88
C ILE A 123 -27.05 -18.30 -5.67
N THR A 124 -26.72 -18.97 -6.78
CA THR A 124 -25.58 -18.61 -7.63
C THR A 124 -25.82 -17.27 -8.35
N PHE A 125 -27.07 -16.93 -8.65
CA PHE A 125 -27.48 -15.63 -9.19
C PHE A 125 -27.33 -14.48 -8.19
N VAL A 126 -27.52 -14.74 -6.89
CA VAL A 126 -27.47 -13.71 -5.82
C VAL A 126 -26.04 -13.40 -5.37
N VAL A 127 -25.10 -14.34 -5.50
CA VAL A 127 -23.65 -14.13 -5.30
C VAL A 127 -22.89 -14.08 -6.63
N PRO A 128 -23.46 -13.53 -7.71
CA PRO A 128 -23.05 -13.89 -9.06
C PRO A 128 -21.56 -13.59 -9.29
N ALA A 129 -20.94 -14.40 -10.14
CA ALA A 129 -19.64 -14.11 -10.76
C ALA A 129 -19.61 -12.76 -11.53
N MET A 130 -20.75 -12.04 -11.61
CA MET A 130 -20.84 -10.69 -12.13
C MET A 130 -20.09 -9.66 -11.27
N LEU A 131 -19.97 -9.84 -9.95
CA LEU A 131 -19.22 -8.92 -9.10
C LEU A 131 -17.73 -8.81 -9.52
N PRO A 132 -16.97 -9.91 -9.66
CA PRO A 132 -15.59 -9.83 -10.12
C PRO A 132 -15.48 -9.35 -11.58
N ILE A 133 -16.46 -9.65 -12.44
CA ILE A 133 -16.48 -9.17 -13.84
C ILE A 133 -16.66 -7.64 -13.86
N ASN A 134 -17.63 -7.12 -13.12
CA ASN A 134 -17.91 -5.68 -13.03
C ASN A 134 -16.72 -4.91 -12.45
N LEU A 135 -16.12 -5.41 -11.36
CA LEU A 135 -14.91 -4.83 -10.77
C LEU A 135 -13.75 -4.82 -11.77
N SER A 136 -13.54 -5.93 -12.49
CA SER A 136 -12.49 -6.04 -13.50
C SER A 136 -12.70 -5.08 -14.68
N ALA A 137 -13.93 -4.97 -15.17
CA ALA A 137 -14.29 -4.04 -16.24
C ALA A 137 -14.09 -2.58 -15.79
N LEU A 138 -14.48 -2.26 -14.57
CA LEU A 138 -14.30 -0.92 -13.96
C LEU A 138 -12.81 -0.56 -13.83
N TYR A 139 -11.97 -1.48 -13.38
CA TYR A 139 -10.52 -1.28 -13.33
C TYR A 139 -9.94 -1.07 -14.74
N ALA A 140 -10.33 -1.88 -15.72
CA ALA A 140 -9.83 -1.78 -17.08
C ALA A 140 -10.21 -0.44 -17.73
N PHE A 141 -11.45 -0.01 -17.56
CA PHE A 141 -11.94 1.27 -18.06
C PHE A 141 -11.22 2.45 -17.41
N SER A 142 -11.12 2.44 -16.07
CA SER A 142 -10.47 3.51 -15.31
C SER A 142 -8.99 3.63 -15.64
N ARG A 143 -8.28 2.50 -15.73
CA ARG A 143 -6.86 2.46 -16.14
C ARG A 143 -6.68 2.99 -17.56
N ARG A 144 -7.57 2.65 -18.49
CA ARG A 144 -7.50 3.16 -19.87
C ARG A 144 -7.71 4.67 -19.92
N ARG A 145 -8.65 5.20 -19.13
CA ARG A 145 -8.89 6.65 -19.01
C ARG A 145 -7.69 7.38 -18.41
N LEU A 146 -7.16 6.89 -17.29
CA LEU A 146 -6.00 7.48 -16.62
C LEU A 146 -4.74 7.45 -17.50
N ARG A 147 -4.54 6.37 -18.26
CA ARG A 147 -3.42 6.26 -19.20
C ARG A 147 -3.50 7.28 -20.34
N ARG A 148 -4.71 7.62 -20.81
CA ARG A 148 -4.89 8.72 -21.79
C ARG A 148 -4.49 10.08 -21.22
N SER A 149 -4.62 10.25 -19.90
CA SER A 149 -4.19 11.45 -19.18
C SER A 149 -2.71 11.41 -18.75
N GLY A 150 -1.92 10.41 -19.18
CA GLY A 150 -0.51 10.26 -18.81
C GLY A 150 -0.26 9.70 -17.40
N ILE A 151 -1.31 9.27 -16.70
CA ILE A 151 -1.22 8.73 -15.34
C ILE A 151 -1.16 7.20 -15.39
N TYR A 152 -0.09 6.61 -14.86
CA TYR A 152 0.14 5.18 -14.85
C TYR A 152 -0.10 4.58 -13.47
N CYS A 153 -1.19 3.82 -13.31
CA CYS A 153 -1.45 3.07 -12.08
C CYS A 153 -0.66 1.75 -12.07
N LEU A 154 0.21 1.57 -11.06
CA LEU A 154 0.96 0.33 -10.85
C LEU A 154 0.08 -0.78 -10.25
N CYS A 155 -0.86 -0.41 -9.38
CA CYS A 155 -1.81 -1.32 -8.77
C CYS A 155 -3.24 -0.81 -8.96
N SER A 156 -4.06 -1.58 -9.67
CA SER A 156 -5.44 -1.18 -10.02
C SER A 156 -6.38 -1.17 -8.82
N LYS A 157 -6.08 -1.91 -7.74
CA LYS A 157 -6.95 -2.01 -6.55
C LYS A 157 -7.19 -0.66 -5.88
N TYR A 158 -6.20 0.22 -5.91
CA TYR A 158 -6.29 1.55 -5.29
C TYR A 158 -7.23 2.50 -6.03
N ILE A 159 -7.51 2.27 -7.31
CA ILE A 159 -8.34 3.17 -8.13
C ILE A 159 -9.75 3.30 -7.52
N LEU A 160 -10.30 2.22 -6.97
CA LEU A 160 -11.61 2.23 -6.31
C LEU A 160 -11.57 2.94 -4.95
N LEU A 161 -10.49 2.77 -4.20
CA LEU A 161 -10.34 3.38 -2.88
C LEU A 161 -10.22 4.91 -2.96
N CYS A 162 -9.62 5.43 -4.05
CA CYS A 162 -9.46 6.86 -4.26
C CYS A 162 -10.78 7.66 -4.29
N GLY A 163 -11.93 7.01 -4.48
CA GLY A 163 -13.24 7.67 -4.47
C GLY A 163 -13.76 8.02 -3.07
N GLY A 164 -13.22 7.42 -2.01
CA GLY A 164 -13.62 7.64 -0.63
C GLY A 164 -12.56 8.32 0.23
N LEU A 165 -11.58 9.00 -0.39
CA LEU A 165 -10.55 9.73 0.33
C LEU A 165 -11.05 11.12 0.71
N ASP A 166 -10.98 11.44 2.01
CA ASP A 166 -11.36 12.77 2.53
C ASP A 166 -10.20 13.76 2.52
N VAL A 167 -8.95 13.27 2.58
CA VAL A 167 -7.74 14.10 2.72
C VAL A 167 -6.73 13.76 1.64
N PHE A 168 -6.20 14.81 1.00
CA PHE A 168 -5.09 14.71 0.05
C PHE A 168 -3.86 15.42 0.62
N CYS A 169 -2.77 14.68 0.79
CA CYS A 169 -1.47 15.23 1.16
C CYS A 169 -0.66 15.46 -0.12
N PHE A 170 -0.29 16.71 -0.40
CA PHE A 170 0.63 17.04 -1.48
C PHE A 170 2.03 17.16 -0.92
N ASP A 171 2.89 16.18 -1.20
CA ASP A 171 4.31 16.34 -0.90
C ASP A 171 4.91 17.34 -1.90
N LYS A 172 5.58 18.37 -1.37
CA LYS A 172 6.15 19.44 -2.18
C LYS A 172 7.45 18.97 -2.80
N VAL A 173 7.37 18.29 -3.93
CA VAL A 173 8.53 18.06 -4.79
C VAL A 173 8.93 19.42 -5.41
N GLY A 174 10.21 19.80 -5.31
CA GLY A 174 10.71 21.16 -5.55
C GLY A 174 10.33 21.84 -6.89
N PRO A 175 10.56 23.17 -7.02
CA PRO A 175 9.78 24.07 -7.91
C PRO A 175 10.06 24.01 -9.41
N ARG A 176 10.79 23.02 -9.96
CA ARG A 176 11.22 23.07 -11.37
C ARG A 176 11.35 21.69 -12.01
N LEU A 177 10.26 21.09 -12.47
CA LEU A 177 10.32 20.05 -13.51
C LEU A 177 9.12 20.18 -14.46
N HIS A 178 9.42 20.70 -15.66
CA HIS A 178 8.61 20.49 -16.86
C HIS A 178 8.48 18.98 -17.08
N GLY A 179 7.24 18.47 -17.09
CA GLY A 179 6.95 17.04 -17.22
C GLY A 179 6.50 16.35 -15.94
N ALA A 180 5.79 17.07 -15.05
CA ALA A 180 5.30 16.57 -13.77
C ALA A 180 4.40 15.34 -13.92
N GLN A 181 4.98 14.15 -13.75
CA GLN A 181 4.26 12.99 -13.24
C GLN A 181 3.91 13.34 -11.80
N LEU A 182 2.70 13.85 -11.59
CA LEU A 182 2.16 14.11 -10.26
C LEU A 182 2.06 12.74 -9.57
N VAL A 183 3.08 12.40 -8.77
CA VAL A 183 3.02 11.26 -7.88
C VAL A 183 2.08 11.70 -6.77
N ILE A 184 0.79 11.45 -6.98
CA ILE A 184 -0.16 11.46 -5.88
C ILE A 184 0.25 10.25 -5.04
N ASP A 185 1.17 10.47 -4.11
CA ASP A 185 1.30 9.59 -2.97
C ASP A 185 -0.01 9.72 -2.22
N VAL A 186 -0.97 8.88 -2.61
CA VAL A 186 -2.13 8.55 -1.80
C VAL A 186 -1.57 7.81 -0.59
N LEU A 187 -0.93 8.57 0.29
CA LEU A 187 -0.42 8.07 1.54
C LEU A 187 -1.66 7.67 2.33
N PHE A 188 -1.73 6.37 2.60
CA PHE A 188 -2.70 5.75 3.46
C PHE A 188 -2.85 6.50 4.79
N LEU A 189 -3.82 7.39 4.84
CA LEU A 189 -4.37 7.96 6.07
C LEU A 189 -5.86 7.65 6.05
N THR A 190 -6.15 6.39 6.39
CA THR A 190 -7.40 5.97 6.99
C THR A 190 -7.04 5.26 8.29
#